data_AF-A0A3A4JXS0-F1
#
_entry.id   AF-A0A3A4JXS0-F1
#
_cell.length_a   1.000
_cell.length_b   1.000
_cell.length_c   1.000
_cell.angle_alpha   90.00
_cell.angle_beta   90.00
_cell.angle_gamma   90.00
#
_symmetry.space_group_name_H-M   'P 1'
#
loop_
_entity.id
_entity.type
_entity.pdbx_description
1 polymer ?
#
loop_
_entity_poly.entity_id
_entity_poly.type
_entity_poly.pdbx_seq_one_letter_code
_entity_poly.pdbx_strand_id
1 'polypeptide(L)'
;ASAEAVEVFLPVFDWPMPHEMTLRFRWFRSLPSSASVKIIRQAVEEAVAARRRTFRTCTGCGQPTPPERGGSRCHSCMERLDGVVL
;
A
#
# COMPACT_ATOMS: atom_id res chain seq x y z
N ALA A 1 -6.41 13.36 30.05
CA ALA A 1 -5.63 14.28 29.18
C ALA A 1 -6.01 13.98 27.74
N SER A 2 -6.64 14.93 27.05
CA SER A 2 -6.92 14.80 25.62
C SER A 2 -5.59 14.70 24.89
N ALA A 3 -5.34 13.56 24.27
CA ALA A 3 -4.11 13.34 23.53
C ALA A 3 -4.15 14.25 22.29
N GLU A 4 -3.47 15.39 22.35
CA GLU A 4 -3.38 16.36 21.26
C GLU A 4 -2.69 15.68 20.07
N ALA A 5 -3.46 15.39 19.04
CA ALA A 5 -2.93 14.91 17.78
C ALA A 5 -2.28 16.12 17.08
N VAL A 6 -0.99 16.02 16.77
CA VAL A 6 -0.25 17.10 16.10
C VAL A 6 -0.41 16.91 14.60
N GLU A 7 -0.92 17.91 13.90
CA GLU A 7 -0.91 17.89 12.43
C GLU A 7 0.49 18.24 11.94
N VAL A 8 1.09 17.33 11.16
CA VAL A 8 2.43 17.48 10.59
C VAL A 8 2.34 17.52 9.07
N PHE A 9 3.01 18.50 8.46
CA PHE A 9 3.09 18.64 7.01
C PHE A 9 4.36 17.96 6.52
N LEU A 10 4.23 16.82 5.84
CA LEU A 10 5.37 15.99 5.45
C LEU A 10 5.45 15.81 3.93
N PRO A 11 6.67 15.73 3.37
CA PRO A 11 6.88 15.29 2.00
C PRO A 11 6.47 13.82 1.85
N VAL A 12 5.72 13.53 0.79
CA VAL A 12 5.25 12.20 0.39
C VAL A 12 5.73 11.96 -1.03
N PHE A 13 6.41 10.84 -1.23
CA PHE A 13 6.79 10.38 -2.55
C PHE A 13 5.68 9.50 -3.10
N ASP A 14 4.97 10.02 -4.10
CA ASP A 14 3.99 9.26 -4.88
C ASP A 14 4.68 8.72 -6.13
N TRP A 15 4.43 7.46 -6.46
CA TRP A 15 4.93 6.79 -7.66
C TRP A 15 3.77 6.52 -8.61
N PRO A 16 3.26 7.53 -9.33
CA PRO A 16 2.16 7.35 -10.28
C PRO A 16 2.53 6.43 -11.44
N MET A 17 3.82 6.33 -11.76
CA MET A 17 4.38 5.45 -12.79
C MET A 17 5.64 4.74 -12.24
N PRO A 18 6.05 3.57 -12.80
CA PRO A 18 7.15 2.77 -12.27
C PRO A 18 8.51 3.46 -12.13
N HIS A 19 8.75 4.53 -12.91
CA HIS A 19 10.01 5.26 -12.93
C HIS A 19 9.84 6.77 -12.73
N GLU A 20 8.63 7.22 -12.41
CA GLU A 20 8.34 8.63 -12.19
C GLU A 20 7.93 8.84 -10.74
N MET A 21 8.77 9.58 -10.02
CA MET A 21 8.50 9.98 -8.65
C MET A 21 7.93 11.39 -8.66
N THR A 22 6.79 11.57 -8.00
CA THR A 22 6.25 12.89 -7.72
C THR A 22 6.34 13.18 -6.23
N LEU A 23 6.93 14.31 -5.89
CA LEU A 23 6.93 14.82 -4.54
C LEU A 23 5.62 15.59 -4.31
N ARG A 24 4.82 15.15 -3.35
CA ARG A 24 3.64 15.87 -2.86
C ARG A 24 3.78 16.13 -1.39
N PHE A 25 3.24 17.24 -0.90
CA PHE A 25 3.15 17.46 0.54
C PHE A 25 1.74 17.12 1.00
N ARG A 26 1.62 16.40 2.11
CA ARG A 26 0.33 16.05 2.71
C ARG A 26 0.34 16.35 4.20
N TRP A 27 -0.82 16.78 4.69
CA TRP A 27 -1.07 16.87 6.11
C TRP A 27 -1.30 15.47 6.67
N PHE A 28 -0.52 15.11 7.68
CA PHE A 28 -0.71 13.90 8.45
C PHE A 28 -1.15 14.28 9.85
N ARG A 29 -2.17 13.62 10.34
CA ARG A 29 -2.50 13.67 11.75
C ARG A 29 -1.56 12.72 12.47
N SER A 30 -0.58 13.26 13.19
CA SER A 30 0.33 12.45 13.98
C SER A 30 -0.48 11.78 15.09
N LEU A 31 -0.20 10.49 15.30
CA LEU A 31 -0.70 9.81 16.47
C LEU A 31 -0.04 10.46 17.69
N PRO A 32 -0.78 10.64 18.80
CA PRO A 32 -0.19 11.21 20.01
C PRO A 32 1.06 10.40 20.40
N SER A 33 2.06 11.06 20.99
CA SER A 33 3.27 10.37 21.48
C SER A 33 2.96 9.26 22.50
N SER A 34 1.79 9.32 23.14
CA SER A 34 1.25 8.29 24.04
C SER A 34 0.51 7.15 23.33
N ALA A 35 0.45 7.13 22.00
CA ALA A 35 -0.18 6.05 21.25
C ALA A 35 0.54 4.73 21.53
N SER A 36 -0.18 3.79 22.13
CA SER A 36 0.42 2.49 22.46
C SER A 36 0.82 1.76 21.17
N VAL A 37 1.97 1.08 21.22
CA VAL A 37 2.45 0.20 20.13
C VAL A 37 1.37 -0.81 19.72
N LYS A 38 0.54 -1.26 20.68
CA LYS A 38 -0.60 -2.15 20.43
C LYS A 38 -1.64 -1.51 19.50
N ILE A 39 -2.03 -0.26 19.72
CA ILE A 39 -3.00 0.46 18.89
C ILE A 39 -2.44 0.67 17.48
N ILE A 40 -1.16 1.05 17.38
CA ILE A 40 -0.49 1.23 16.07
C ILE A 40 -0.47 -0.09 15.30
N ARG A 41 -0.08 -1.18 15.95
CA ARG A 41 -0.06 -2.52 15.34
C ARG A 41 -1.44 -2.93 14.85
N GLN A 42 -2.48 -2.74 15.67
CA GLN A 42 -3.84 -3.08 15.29
C GLN A 42 -4.30 -2.28 14.06
N ALA A 43 -4.07 -0.97 14.02
CA ALA A 43 -4.42 -0.14 12.86
C ALA A 43 -3.69 -0.59 11.58
N VAL A 44 -2.41 -0.98 11.68
CA VAL A 44 -1.66 -1.54 10.56
C VAL A 44 -2.24 -2.87 10.10
N GLU A 45 -2.56 -3.78 11.02
CA GLU A 45 -3.17 -5.07 10.70
C GLU A 45 -4.53 -4.90 10.02
N GLU A 46 -5.36 -3.97 10.49
CA GLU A 46 -6.64 -3.61 9.87
C GLU A 46 -6.46 -3.05 8.45
N ALA A 47 -5.49 -2.15 8.25
CA ALA A 47 -5.17 -1.60 6.94
C ALA A 47 -4.66 -2.68 5.97
N VAL A 48 -3.80 -3.58 6.42
CA VAL A 48 -3.30 -4.72 5.65
C VAL A 48 -4.45 -5.66 5.29
N ALA A 49 -5.34 -5.97 6.24
CA ALA A 49 -6.49 -6.82 6.00
C ALA A 49 -7.47 -6.19 4.99
N ALA A 50 -7.78 -4.90 5.14
CA ALA A 50 -8.59 -4.14 4.19
C ALA A 50 -7.97 -4.16 2.79
N ARG A 51 -6.65 -3.98 2.69
CA ARG A 51 -5.93 -4.03 1.41
C ARG A 51 -5.97 -5.41 0.76
N ARG A 52 -5.76 -6.48 1.53
CA ARG A 52 -5.82 -7.86 0.99
C ARG A 52 -7.19 -8.21 0.41
N ARG A 53 -8.28 -7.62 0.91
CA ARG A 53 -9.63 -7.82 0.36
C ARG A 53 -9.79 -7.28 -1.06
N THR A 54 -8.94 -6.35 -1.50
CA THR A 54 -8.99 -5.83 -2.87
C THR A 54 -8.19 -6.68 -3.85
N PHE A 55 -7.52 -7.74 -3.39
CA PHE A 55 -6.69 -8.58 -4.25
C PHE A 55 -7.58 -9.45 -5.12
N ARG A 56 -7.12 -9.69 -6.34
CA ARG A 56 -7.78 -10.55 -7.32
C ARG A 56 -7.02 -11.87 -7.42
N THR A 57 -7.68 -12.92 -7.86
CA THR A 57 -7.03 -14.21 -8.10
C THR A 57 -6.30 -14.19 -9.44
N CYS A 58 -5.02 -14.57 -9.44
CA CYS A 58 -4.25 -14.75 -10.68
C CYS A 58 -4.78 -15.94 -11.49
N THR A 59 -5.08 -15.73 -12.77
CA THR A 59 -5.56 -16.80 -13.67
C THR A 59 -4.49 -17.85 -14.02
N GLY A 60 -3.20 -17.53 -13.83
CA GLY A 60 -2.08 -18.45 -14.15
C GLY A 60 -1.65 -19.37 -13.00
N CYS A 61 -1.69 -18.89 -11.75
CA CYS A 61 -1.21 -19.64 -10.58
C CYS A 61 -2.18 -19.69 -9.39
N GLY A 62 -3.34 -19.04 -9.49
CA GLY A 62 -4.34 -18.99 -8.41
C GLY A 62 -3.96 -18.13 -7.20
N GLN A 63 -2.77 -17.52 -7.18
CA GLN A 63 -2.33 -16.70 -6.05
C GLN A 63 -3.02 -15.32 -6.04
N PRO A 64 -3.29 -14.74 -4.86
CA PRO A 64 -3.87 -13.42 -4.74
C PRO A 64 -2.88 -12.34 -5.21
N THR A 65 -3.34 -11.42 -6.03
CA THR A 65 -2.52 -10.37 -6.64
C THR A 65 -3.18 -8.99 -6.51
N PRO A 66 -2.40 -7.94 -6.23
CA PRO A 66 -2.92 -6.58 -6.14
C PRO A 66 -3.46 -6.06 -7.50
N PRO A 67 -4.54 -5.26 -7.50
CA PRO A 67 -5.19 -4.81 -8.74
C PRO A 67 -4.42 -3.77 -9.56
N GLU A 68 -3.49 -3.04 -8.96
CA GLU A 68 -2.70 -1.95 -9.58
C GLU A 68 -1.73 -2.42 -10.66
N ARG A 69 -1.39 -3.72 -10.71
CA ARG A 69 -0.49 -4.24 -11.74
C ARG A 69 -1.16 -4.41 -13.11
N GLY A 70 -2.47 -4.20 -13.22
CA GLY A 70 -3.22 -4.42 -14.45
C GLY A 70 -3.27 -5.90 -14.87
N GLY A 71 -4.22 -6.25 -15.73
CA GLY A 71 -4.33 -7.62 -16.26
C GLY A 71 -4.95 -8.66 -15.30
N SER A 72 -4.98 -9.92 -15.76
CA SER A 72 -5.58 -11.07 -15.08
C SER A 72 -4.56 -12.02 -14.46
N ARG A 73 -3.26 -11.67 -14.51
CA ARG A 73 -2.14 -12.50 -14.07
C ARG A 73 -1.20 -11.71 -13.14
N CYS A 74 -0.55 -12.41 -12.22
CA CYS A 74 0.50 -11.82 -11.39
C CYS A 74 1.79 -11.61 -12.20
N HIS A 75 2.68 -10.76 -11.70
CA HIS A 75 3.95 -10.41 -12.36
C HIS A 75 4.77 -11.62 -12.80
N SER A 76 5.01 -12.55 -11.89
CA SER A 76 5.80 -13.76 -12.20
C SER A 76 5.15 -14.63 -13.27
N CYS A 77 3.81 -14.64 -13.37
CA CYS A 77 3.13 -15.36 -14.45
C CYS A 77 3.20 -14.60 -15.77
N MET A 78 3.17 -13.26 -15.76
CA MET A 78 3.36 -12.46 -16.97
C MET A 78 4.79 -12.64 -17.53
N GLU A 79 5.81 -12.59 -16.68
CA GLU A 79 7.20 -12.85 -17.09
C GLU A 79 7.37 -14.26 -17.67
N ARG A 80 6.83 -15.28 -16.98
CA ARG A 80 7.04 -16.68 -17.36
C ARG A 80 6.23 -17.12 -18.59
N LEU A 81 4.97 -16.68 -18.70
CA LEU A 81 4.03 -17.18 -19.71
C LEU A 81 3.94 -16.28 -20.94
N ASP A 82 4.03 -14.97 -20.74
CA ASP A 82 3.85 -13.98 -21.80
C ASP A 82 5.17 -13.42 -22.32
N GLY A 83 6.30 -13.84 -21.74
CA GLY A 83 7.64 -13.37 -22.12
C GLY A 83 7.85 -11.88 -21.87
N VAL A 84 7.03 -11.26 -21.02
CA VAL A 84 7.13 -9.84 -20.68
C VAL A 84 8.34 -9.65 -19.77
N VAL A 85 9.43 -9.15 -20.33
CA VAL A 85 10.60 -8.65 -19.59
C VAL A 85 10.35 -7.16 -19.36
N LEU A 86 10.12 -6.76 -18.11
CA LEU A 86 10.04 -5.34 -17.71
C LEU A 86 11.42 -4.84 -17.25
#